data_AF-A0A5N6E4A1-F1
#
_entry.id   AF-A0A5N6E4A1-F1
#
_cell.length_a   1.000
_cell.length_b   1.000
_cell.length_c   1.000
_cell.angle_alpha   90.00
_cell.angle_beta   90.00
_cell.angle_gamma   90.00
#
_symmetry.space_group_name_H-M   'P 1'
#
loop_
_entity.id
_entity.type
_entity.pdbx_description
1 polymer ?
#
loop_
_entity_poly.entity_id
_entity_poly.type
_entity_poly.pdbx_seq_one_letter_code
_entity_poly.pdbx_strand_id
1 'polypeptide(L)'
;MGYTHYWTVQDRQSDEWQSAWPRLVQDTGLIIDCANIPLTGPTEPDQAITERTPVVLDEKNGIFLNGVGNDGYEDFYIGKIGNNFSFCKTGRRPYDLVVSTILLRAYVLAPSTFELSSDGNWDNDWVEARDLYHCIWPKENIPCPWEKE
;
A
#
# COMPACT_ATOMS: atom_id res chain seq x y z
N MET A 1 -20.00 -0.13 -6.02
CA MET A 1 -18.62 0.02 -6.52
C MET A 1 -17.90 0.92 -5.53
N GLY A 2 -16.75 0.50 -5.00
CA GLY A 2 -15.95 1.25 -4.02
C GLY A 2 -14.70 1.84 -4.69
N TYR A 3 -14.08 2.84 -4.08
CA TYR A 3 -12.80 3.42 -4.51
C TYR A 3 -11.69 2.38 -4.41
N THR A 4 -10.98 2.13 -5.53
CA THR A 4 -10.06 1.00 -5.68
C THR A 4 -8.68 1.43 -6.17
N HIS A 5 -7.66 0.75 -5.65
CA HIS A 5 -6.29 0.80 -6.17
C HIS A 5 -5.90 -0.56 -6.74
N TYR A 6 -5.14 -0.54 -7.82
CA TYR A 6 -4.74 -1.72 -8.57
C TYR A 6 -3.23 -1.70 -8.77
N TRP A 7 -2.60 -2.86 -8.67
CA TRP A 7 -1.18 -2.99 -8.97
C TRP A 7 -0.85 -4.32 -9.61
N THR A 8 0.23 -4.31 -10.38
CA THR A 8 0.82 -5.50 -10.98
C THR A 8 2.30 -5.57 -10.62
N VAL A 9 2.75 -6.69 -10.07
CA VAL A 9 4.17 -7.03 -10.01
C VAL A 9 4.47 -7.95 -11.19
N GLN A 10 5.05 -7.40 -12.26
CA GLN A 10 5.24 -8.11 -13.54
C GLN A 10 6.11 -9.35 -13.40
N ASP A 11 7.26 -9.20 -12.74
CA ASP A 11 8.21 -10.27 -12.44
C ASP A 11 8.68 -10.20 -10.99
N ARG A 12 8.08 -11.03 -10.15
CA ARG A 12 8.44 -11.15 -8.73
C ARG A 12 9.82 -11.74 -8.50
N GLN A 13 10.46 -12.36 -9.49
CA GLN A 13 11.81 -12.90 -9.39
C GLN A 13 12.87 -11.94 -9.94
N SER A 14 12.47 -10.83 -10.53
CA SER A 14 13.41 -9.81 -11.01
C SER A 14 14.31 -9.31 -9.88
N ASP A 15 15.56 -8.99 -10.22
CA ASP A 15 16.52 -8.42 -9.26
C ASP A 15 16.03 -7.10 -8.68
N GLU A 16 15.29 -6.30 -9.47
CA GLU A 16 14.69 -5.04 -9.04
C GLU A 16 13.65 -5.28 -7.93
N TRP A 17 12.67 -6.17 -8.15
CA TRP A 17 11.65 -6.47 -7.12
C TRP A 17 12.25 -7.16 -5.90
N GLN A 18 13.18 -8.10 -6.09
CA GLN A 18 13.86 -8.78 -4.99
C GLN A 18 14.64 -7.80 -4.09
N SER A 19 15.23 -6.75 -4.68
CA SER A 19 15.92 -5.69 -3.96
C SER A 19 14.96 -4.68 -3.31
N ALA A 20 13.86 -4.36 -3.99
CA ALA A 20 12.83 -3.44 -3.50
C ALA A 20 12.01 -4.01 -2.34
N TRP A 21 11.72 -5.31 -2.35
CA TRP A 21 10.83 -5.94 -1.38
C TRP A 21 11.21 -5.76 0.10
N PRO A 22 12.43 -6.11 0.57
CA PRO A 22 12.81 -5.90 1.97
C PRO A 22 12.77 -4.41 2.36
N ARG A 23 13.14 -3.53 1.42
CA ARG A 23 13.09 -2.08 1.59
C ARG A 23 11.64 -1.59 1.77
N LEU A 24 10.71 -2.09 0.95
CA LEU A 24 9.29 -1.75 1.03
C LEU A 24 8.67 -2.18 2.37
N VAL A 25 9.00 -3.38 2.85
CA VAL A 25 8.53 -3.85 4.17
C VAL A 25 9.03 -2.92 5.29
N GLN A 26 10.32 -2.55 5.27
CA GLN A 26 10.89 -1.61 6.25
C GLN A 26 10.24 -0.22 6.15
N ASP A 27 10.15 0.32 4.94
CA ASP A 27 9.62 1.66 4.68
C ASP A 27 8.11 1.74 5.03
N THR A 28 7.39 0.62 4.97
CA THR A 28 5.99 0.55 5.43
C THR A 28 5.86 0.83 6.93
N GLY A 29 6.81 0.41 7.75
CA GLY A 29 6.83 0.77 9.17
C GLY A 29 6.88 2.29 9.37
N LEU A 30 7.75 2.98 8.60
CA LEU A 30 7.86 4.44 8.63
C LEU A 30 6.57 5.13 8.16
N ILE A 31 5.95 4.60 7.10
CA ILE A 31 4.67 5.12 6.59
C ILE A 31 3.59 5.04 7.67
N ILE A 32 3.48 3.90 8.36
CA ILE A 32 2.49 3.70 9.42
C ILE A 32 2.74 4.65 10.59
N ASP A 33 3.99 4.77 11.03
CA ASP A 33 4.37 5.66 12.13
C ASP A 33 4.07 7.13 11.80
N CYS A 34 4.40 7.58 10.58
CA CYS A 34 4.17 8.96 10.14
C CYS A 34 2.69 9.26 9.83
N ALA A 35 1.93 8.30 9.29
CA ALA A 35 0.50 8.46 9.06
C ALA A 35 -0.26 8.59 10.38
N ASN A 36 0.16 7.84 11.41
CA ASN A 36 -0.43 7.83 12.75
C ASN A 36 -1.95 7.58 12.72
N ILE A 37 -2.39 6.65 11.86
CA ILE A 37 -3.79 6.23 11.72
C ILE A 37 -3.97 4.86 12.41
N PRO A 38 -5.10 4.62 13.10
CA PRO A 38 -5.41 3.30 13.64
C PRO A 38 -5.53 2.24 12.52
N LEU A 39 -4.73 1.18 12.63
CA LEU A 39 -4.75 0.04 11.71
C LEU A 39 -5.00 -1.27 12.47
N THR A 40 -5.43 -2.28 11.74
CA THR A 40 -5.48 -3.67 12.19
C THR A 40 -4.84 -4.57 11.13
N GLY A 41 -4.34 -5.72 11.55
CA GLY A 41 -3.93 -6.79 10.66
C GLY A 41 -5.09 -7.71 10.25
N PRO A 42 -4.80 -8.91 9.75
CA PRO A 42 -5.81 -9.90 9.40
C PRO A 42 -6.64 -10.28 10.63
N THR A 43 -7.94 -10.47 10.43
CA THR A 43 -8.87 -10.99 11.44
C THR A 43 -9.40 -12.34 10.99
N GLU A 44 -9.53 -13.29 11.92
CA GLU A 44 -10.19 -14.56 11.64
C GLU A 44 -11.70 -14.35 11.37
N PRO A 45 -12.37 -15.23 10.58
CA PRO A 45 -13.78 -15.06 10.23
C PRO A 45 -14.75 -15.01 11.43
N ASP A 46 -14.35 -15.55 12.58
CA ASP A 46 -15.12 -15.60 13.82
C ASP A 46 -14.72 -14.50 14.83
N GLN A 47 -13.69 -13.71 14.51
CA GLN A 47 -13.25 -12.60 15.34
C GLN A 47 -14.21 -11.41 15.20
N ALA A 48 -14.57 -10.79 16.33
CA ALA A 48 -15.37 -9.58 16.29
C ALA A 48 -14.59 -8.48 15.54
N ILE A 49 -15.24 -7.81 14.59
CA ILE A 49 -14.70 -6.69 13.78
C ILE A 49 -14.07 -5.56 14.65
N THR A 50 -14.40 -5.54 15.94
CA THR A 50 -13.87 -4.60 16.94
C THR A 50 -12.52 -4.99 17.54
N GLU A 51 -12.07 -6.23 17.40
CA GLU A 51 -10.78 -6.69 17.92
C GLU A 51 -9.65 -6.27 16.99
N ARG A 52 -8.67 -5.54 17.53
CA ARG A 52 -7.47 -5.16 16.78
C ARG A 52 -6.48 -6.31 16.80
N THR A 53 -6.04 -6.73 15.62
CA THR A 53 -4.88 -7.61 15.46
C THR A 53 -3.67 -6.79 14.99
N PRO A 54 -2.43 -7.21 15.30
CA PRO A 54 -1.25 -6.51 14.81
C PRO A 54 -1.18 -6.54 13.29
N VAL A 55 -0.82 -5.42 12.67
CA VAL A 55 -0.46 -5.38 11.24
C VAL A 55 0.70 -6.35 10.96
N VAL A 56 0.68 -6.98 9.79
CA VAL A 56 1.78 -7.87 9.37
C VAL A 56 2.72 -7.05 8.51
N LEU A 57 3.97 -6.94 8.93
CA LEU A 57 5.07 -6.30 8.19
C LEU A 57 6.28 -7.23 8.22
N ASP A 58 6.30 -8.20 7.31
CA ASP A 58 7.30 -9.25 7.33
C ASP A 58 7.66 -9.67 5.91
N GLU A 59 8.94 -9.93 5.65
CA GLU A 59 9.41 -10.28 4.31
C GLU A 59 8.81 -11.60 3.81
N LYS A 60 8.51 -12.53 4.73
CA LYS A 60 7.96 -13.85 4.40
C LYS A 60 6.43 -13.81 4.30
N ASN A 61 5.77 -13.13 5.22
CA ASN A 61 4.31 -13.12 5.34
C ASN A 61 3.64 -11.92 4.63
N GLY A 62 4.41 -10.97 4.12
CA GLY A 62 3.89 -9.82 3.38
C GLY A 62 3.65 -8.58 4.23
N ILE A 63 3.01 -7.62 3.58
CA ILE A 63 2.37 -6.46 4.22
C ILE A 63 0.88 -6.75 4.21
N PHE A 64 0.28 -6.86 5.40
CA PHE A 64 -1.15 -7.11 5.58
C PHE A 64 -1.71 -6.12 6.59
N LEU A 65 -2.65 -5.27 6.14
CA LEU A 65 -3.35 -4.31 7.00
C LEU A 65 -4.77 -3.99 6.50
N ASN A 66 -5.58 -3.42 7.38
CA ASN A 66 -6.89 -2.84 7.10
C ASN A 66 -7.17 -1.70 8.12
N GLY A 67 -8.23 -0.94 7.90
CA GLY A 67 -8.75 0.00 8.88
C GLY A 67 -9.46 -0.70 10.04
N VAL A 68 -9.53 -0.04 11.20
CA VAL A 68 -10.15 -0.60 12.41
C VAL A 68 -11.66 -0.40 12.40
N GLY A 69 -12.43 -1.45 12.69
CA GLY A 69 -13.88 -1.33 12.90
C GLY A 69 -14.61 -0.77 11.67
N ASN A 70 -15.37 0.31 11.84
CA ASN A 70 -16.12 0.96 10.75
C ASN A 70 -15.22 1.68 9.72
N ASP A 71 -13.94 1.86 10.06
CA ASP A 71 -12.93 2.41 9.15
C ASP A 71 -12.26 1.34 8.30
N GLY A 72 -12.58 0.05 8.49
CA GLY A 72 -12.16 -1.02 7.59
C GLY A 72 -13.01 -1.09 6.31
N TYR A 73 -12.46 -1.66 5.23
CA TYR A 73 -13.21 -1.93 4.01
C TYR A 73 -12.85 -3.27 3.35
N GLU A 74 -11.70 -3.38 2.68
CA GLU A 74 -11.11 -4.65 2.23
C GLU A 74 -9.68 -4.75 2.74
N ASP A 75 -9.22 -5.98 2.97
CA ASP A 75 -7.85 -6.23 3.40
C ASP A 75 -6.85 -5.83 2.31
N PHE A 76 -5.87 -5.01 2.69
CA PHE A 76 -4.72 -4.75 1.84
C PHE A 76 -3.67 -5.83 2.08
N TYR A 77 -3.29 -6.53 1.01
CA TYR A 77 -2.23 -7.53 1.04
C TYR A 77 -1.30 -7.40 -0.15
N ILE A 78 -0.01 -7.27 0.12
CA ILE A 78 1.07 -7.47 -0.85
C ILE A 78 2.08 -8.44 -0.25
N GLY A 79 2.40 -9.51 -0.96
CA GLY A 79 3.39 -10.50 -0.56
C GLY A 79 4.59 -10.53 -1.49
N LYS A 80 5.67 -11.22 -1.09
CA LYS A 80 6.81 -11.52 -1.97
C LYS A 80 6.42 -12.47 -3.10
N ILE A 81 5.61 -13.47 -2.76
CA ILE A 81 5.08 -14.50 -3.64
C ILE A 81 3.56 -14.31 -3.70
N GLY A 82 2.97 -14.52 -4.88
CA GLY A 82 1.53 -14.43 -5.06
C GLY A 82 1.17 -14.08 -6.50
N ASN A 83 -0.08 -13.67 -6.71
CA ASN A 83 -0.54 -13.20 -7.99
C ASN A 83 0.25 -11.96 -8.45
N ASN A 84 0.40 -11.83 -9.77
CA ASN A 84 1.04 -10.66 -10.36
C ASN A 84 0.12 -9.45 -10.22
N PHE A 85 -1.14 -9.59 -10.61
CA PHE A 85 -2.17 -8.56 -10.46
C PHE A 85 -2.89 -8.68 -9.11
N SER A 86 -3.15 -7.56 -8.46
CA SER A 86 -3.97 -7.46 -7.25
C SER A 86 -4.62 -6.08 -7.14
N PHE A 87 -5.60 -5.96 -6.27
CA PHE A 87 -6.30 -4.71 -6.00
C PHE A 87 -6.79 -4.69 -4.55
N CYS A 88 -7.11 -3.49 -4.05
CA CYS A 88 -7.73 -3.30 -2.75
C CYS A 88 -8.73 -2.15 -2.86
N LYS A 89 -9.99 -2.40 -2.49
CA LYS A 89 -10.94 -1.30 -2.30
C LYS A 89 -10.75 -0.75 -0.90
N THR A 90 -10.51 0.54 -0.80
CA THR A 90 -10.38 1.22 0.51
C THR A 90 -11.65 1.98 0.85
N GLY A 91 -12.49 2.27 -0.15
CA GLY A 91 -13.70 3.06 0.05
C GLY A 91 -13.43 4.47 0.58
N ARG A 92 -12.22 5.02 0.34
CA ARG A 92 -11.73 6.29 0.90
C ARG A 92 -11.77 6.34 2.44
N ARG A 93 -11.62 5.17 3.08
CA ARG A 93 -11.49 5.11 4.54
C ARG A 93 -10.12 5.61 4.99
N PRO A 94 -9.95 6.01 6.27
CA PRO A 94 -8.69 6.60 6.73
C PRO A 94 -7.42 5.80 6.38
N TYR A 95 -7.46 4.46 6.43
CA TYR A 95 -6.30 3.63 6.09
C TYR A 95 -5.89 3.68 4.61
N ASP A 96 -6.70 4.28 3.74
CA ASP A 96 -6.38 4.56 2.33
C ASP A 96 -5.08 5.34 2.19
N LEU A 97 -4.84 6.32 3.07
CA LEU A 97 -3.58 7.09 3.08
C LEU A 97 -2.36 6.17 3.19
N VAL A 98 -2.44 5.17 4.07
CA VAL A 98 -1.36 4.19 4.28
C VAL A 98 -1.21 3.29 3.05
N VAL A 99 -2.33 2.74 2.54
CA VAL A 99 -2.34 1.90 1.33
C VAL A 99 -1.74 2.62 0.13
N SER A 100 -2.23 3.83 -0.18
CA SER A 100 -1.76 4.64 -1.30
C SER A 100 -0.28 4.99 -1.16
N THR A 101 0.19 5.34 0.04
CA THR A 101 1.61 5.66 0.25
C THR A 101 2.52 4.44 0.10
N ILE A 102 2.08 3.25 0.57
CA ILE A 102 2.81 1.98 0.35
C ILE A 102 2.90 1.68 -1.15
N LEU A 103 1.80 1.85 -1.89
CA LEU A 103 1.79 1.60 -3.33
C LEU A 103 2.68 2.59 -4.09
N LEU A 104 2.71 3.88 -3.72
CA LEU A 104 3.70 4.83 -4.26
C LEU A 104 5.12 4.39 -3.97
N ARG A 105 5.38 3.92 -2.76
CA ARG A 105 6.73 3.46 -2.39
C ARG A 105 7.15 2.24 -3.18
N ALA A 106 6.25 1.29 -3.39
CA ALA A 106 6.50 0.13 -4.25
C ALA A 106 6.84 0.55 -5.69
N TYR A 107 6.07 1.48 -6.25
CA TYR A 107 6.33 2.04 -7.58
C TYR A 107 7.69 2.73 -7.69
N VAL A 108 8.05 3.60 -6.73
CA VAL A 108 9.35 4.29 -6.76
C VAL A 108 10.54 3.33 -6.58
N LEU A 109 10.38 2.28 -5.78
CA LEU A 109 11.45 1.31 -5.54
C LEU A 109 11.67 0.34 -6.70
N ALA A 110 10.63 0.05 -7.50
CA ALA A 110 10.71 -0.88 -8.61
C ALA A 110 9.87 -0.42 -9.82
N PRO A 111 10.15 0.75 -10.41
CA PRO A 111 9.28 1.36 -11.43
C PRO A 111 9.23 0.55 -12.73
N SER A 112 10.21 -0.33 -12.99
CA SER A 112 10.23 -1.19 -14.18
C SER A 112 9.39 -2.45 -14.00
N THR A 113 9.15 -2.88 -12.76
CA THR A 113 8.50 -4.16 -12.43
C THR A 113 7.15 -3.98 -11.73
N PHE A 114 6.92 -2.83 -11.11
CA PHE A 114 5.72 -2.52 -10.36
C PHE A 114 4.85 -1.51 -11.10
N GLU A 115 3.69 -1.93 -11.56
CA GLU A 115 2.69 -1.05 -12.15
C GLU A 115 1.65 -0.67 -11.11
N LEU A 116 1.24 0.60 -11.10
CA LEU A 116 0.23 1.13 -10.20
C LEU A 116 -0.83 1.90 -10.99
N SER A 117 -2.10 1.70 -10.64
CA SER A 117 -3.23 2.49 -11.14
C SER A 117 -4.33 2.61 -10.08
N SER A 118 -5.24 3.55 -10.28
CA SER A 118 -6.26 3.91 -9.30
C SER A 118 -7.53 4.40 -9.97
N ASP A 119 -8.67 4.22 -9.28
CA ASP A 119 -9.91 4.94 -9.61
C ASP A 119 -9.80 6.45 -9.33
N GLY A 120 -8.78 6.88 -8.58
CA GLY A 120 -8.56 8.26 -8.15
C GLY A 120 -7.81 9.14 -9.13
N ASN A 121 -8.03 10.44 -9.01
CA ASN A 121 -7.31 11.45 -9.75
C ASN A 121 -6.01 11.85 -9.02
N TRP A 122 -4.90 11.91 -9.75
CA TRP A 122 -3.58 12.24 -9.21
C TRP A 122 -3.52 13.58 -8.48
N ASP A 123 -4.17 14.60 -9.06
CA ASP A 123 -4.11 15.97 -8.55
C ASP A 123 -5.12 16.26 -7.44
N ASN A 124 -6.05 15.34 -7.18
CA ASN A 124 -7.10 15.51 -6.17
C ASN A 124 -7.07 14.42 -5.10
N ASP A 125 -7.27 13.16 -5.48
CA ASP A 125 -7.41 12.06 -4.51
C ASP A 125 -6.05 11.60 -3.93
N TRP A 126 -4.93 11.83 -4.62
CA TRP A 126 -3.60 11.36 -4.22
C TRP A 126 -2.73 12.43 -3.53
N VAL A 127 -3.25 13.63 -3.27
CA VAL A 127 -2.51 14.74 -2.65
C VAL A 127 -1.95 14.33 -1.29
N GLU A 128 -2.78 13.79 -0.40
CA GLU A 128 -2.35 13.44 0.98
C GLU A 128 -1.27 12.34 0.99
N ALA A 129 -1.38 11.34 0.12
CA ALA A 129 -0.37 10.28 0.00
C ALA A 129 0.96 10.84 -0.51
N ARG A 130 0.94 11.79 -1.46
CA ARG A 130 2.14 12.47 -1.92
C ARG A 130 2.75 13.35 -0.84
N ASP A 131 1.94 14.08 -0.08
CA ASP A 131 2.41 14.93 1.01
C ASP A 131 3.08 14.09 2.11
N LEU A 132 2.45 12.98 2.53
CA LEU A 132 3.04 12.03 3.48
C LEU A 132 4.34 11.44 2.93
N TYR A 133 4.36 11.03 1.67
CA TYR A 133 5.58 10.53 1.03
C TYR A 133 6.71 11.54 1.06
N HIS A 134 6.46 12.79 0.66
CA HIS A 134 7.48 13.85 0.66
C HIS A 134 7.94 14.21 2.08
N CYS A 135 7.09 14.05 3.09
CA CYS A 135 7.50 14.19 4.49
C CYS A 135 8.54 13.14 4.90
N ILE A 136 8.42 11.90 4.41
CA ILE A 136 9.33 10.80 4.74
C ILE A 136 10.59 10.84 3.85
N TRP A 137 10.43 11.13 2.55
CA TRP A 137 11.50 11.14 1.55
C TRP A 137 11.54 12.46 0.75
N PRO A 138 11.96 13.60 1.37
CA PRO A 138 11.85 14.93 0.78
C PRO A 138 12.75 15.20 -0.44
N LYS A 139 13.66 14.27 -0.77
CA LYS A 139 14.59 14.39 -1.89
C LYS A 139 14.16 13.58 -3.12
N GLU A 140 13.14 12.73 -2.97
CA GLU A 140 12.66 11.88 -4.05
C GLU A 140 11.51 12.58 -4.77
N ASN A 141 11.49 12.47 -6.09
CA ASN A 141 10.38 12.96 -6.91
C ASN A 141 9.49 11.78 -7.29
N ILE A 142 8.18 11.99 -7.26
CA ILE A 142 7.19 10.95 -7.56
C ILE A 142 6.41 11.38 -8.81
N PRO A 143 6.69 10.79 -9.99
CA PRO A 143 5.84 11.02 -11.15
C PRO A 143 4.48 10.33 -10.95
N CYS A 144 3.46 10.80 -11.67
CA CYS A 144 2.17 10.12 -11.69
C CYS A 144 2.34 8.73 -12.32
N PRO A 145 2.03 7.63 -11.61
CA PRO A 145 2.33 6.28 -12.09
C PRO A 145 1.54 5.85 -13.35
N TRP A 146 0.44 6.54 -13.65
CA TRP A 146 -0.46 6.24 -14.76
C TRP A 146 -0.65 7.42 -15.73
N GLU A 147 0.16 8.47 -15.61
CA GLU A 147 0.22 9.51 -16.64
C GLU A 147 1.04 8.98 -17.82
N LYS A 148 0.47 9.07 -19.03
CA LYS A 148 1.17 8.65 -20.24
C LYS A 148 2.11 9.78 -20.66
N GLU A 149 3.38 9.45 -20.93
CA GLU A 149 4.30 10.32 -21.68
C GLU A 149 3.73 10.71 -23.05
#